data_AF-A0A505DJW5-F1
#
_entry.id   AF-A0A505DJW5-F1
#
_cell.length_a   1.000
_cell.length_b   1.000
_cell.length_c   1.000
_cell.angle_alpha   90.00
_cell.angle_beta   90.00
_cell.angle_gamma   90.00
#
_symmetry.space_group_name_H-M   'P 1'
#
loop_
_entity.id
_entity.type
_entity.pdbx_description
1 polymer ?
#
loop_
_entity_poly.entity_id
_entity_poly.type
_entity_poly.pdbx_seq_one_letter_code
_entity_poly.pdbx_strand_id
1 'polypeptide(L)'
;MTWSYRRAPGSLSRGRGAVAEKRDQYLPLMAQGLSNSAACREVGTNRKTGNRWRYGRKVVDRSGREHVYPPITKERDTGASSPRFLSEDERIVIADLLRAKKSLRAIARELGRDPATISREVRRNRDPRTGKYHPFQAQRRTAVRRARSKEVKIRRARS
;
A
#
# COMPACT_ATOMS: atom_id res chain seq x y z
N MET A 1 -0.69 5.83 -58.15
CA MET A 1 -0.72 4.88 -57.02
C MET A 1 0.70 4.36 -56.83
N THR A 2 1.37 4.37 -55.68
CA THR A 2 1.02 3.77 -54.38
C THR A 2 1.84 4.44 -53.26
N TRP A 3 1.24 4.75 -52.10
CA TRP A 3 1.99 5.09 -50.88
C TRP A 3 1.76 3.98 -49.85
N SER A 4 2.87 3.34 -49.45
CA SER A 4 2.93 2.29 -48.43
C SER A 4 2.77 2.89 -47.04
N TYR A 5 1.78 2.44 -46.26
CA TYR A 5 1.66 2.81 -44.85
C TYR A 5 2.50 1.86 -43.97
N ARG A 6 3.60 2.38 -43.41
CA ARG A 6 4.37 1.73 -42.36
C ARG A 6 3.64 1.92 -41.02
N ARG A 7 3.22 0.83 -40.40
CA ARG A 7 2.46 0.78 -39.14
C ARG A 7 3.35 1.15 -37.95
N ALA A 8 3.04 2.24 -37.23
CA ALA A 8 3.71 2.61 -35.98
C ALA A 8 3.23 1.70 -34.81
N PRO A 9 4.11 1.28 -33.89
CA PRO A 9 3.72 0.45 -32.75
C PRO A 9 2.94 1.24 -31.70
N GLY A 10 1.83 0.64 -31.24
CA GLY A 10 0.87 1.23 -30.31
C GLY A 10 1.50 1.63 -28.97
N SER A 11 1.25 2.87 -28.55
CA SER A 11 1.69 3.44 -27.29
C SER A 11 1.00 2.77 -26.10
N LEU A 12 1.80 2.20 -25.20
CA LEU A 12 1.36 1.70 -23.89
C LEU A 12 0.71 2.83 -23.07
N SER A 13 -0.44 2.53 -22.47
CA SER A 13 -1.27 3.43 -21.67
C SER A 13 -0.51 4.10 -20.50
N ARG A 14 -0.14 5.38 -20.68
CA ARG A 14 0.60 6.25 -19.73
C ARG A 14 -0.25 6.84 -18.58
N GLY A 15 -1.17 6.07 -18.00
CA GLY A 15 -2.18 6.65 -17.10
C GLY A 15 -1.78 6.71 -15.61
N ARG A 16 -1.23 5.62 -15.06
CA ARG A 16 -1.09 5.47 -13.59
C ARG A 16 0.30 5.82 -13.05
N GLY A 17 1.37 5.59 -13.82
CA GLY A 17 2.75 5.88 -13.41
C GLY A 17 3.08 7.37 -13.40
N ALA A 18 2.70 8.10 -14.46
CA ALA A 18 2.93 9.54 -14.58
C ALA A 18 2.23 10.37 -13.49
N VAL A 19 1.16 9.85 -12.88
CA VAL A 19 0.47 10.51 -11.76
C VAL A 19 1.21 10.31 -10.44
N ALA A 20 1.93 9.20 -10.26
CA ALA A 20 2.73 8.95 -9.05
C ALA A 20 3.98 9.84 -9.03
N GLU A 21 4.72 9.90 -10.12
CA GLU A 21 5.93 10.74 -10.25
C GLU A 21 5.63 12.24 -10.01
N LYS A 22 4.53 12.74 -10.57
CA LYS A 22 4.06 14.11 -10.32
C LYS A 22 3.63 14.35 -8.87
N ARG A 23 3.15 13.34 -8.17
CA ARG A 23 2.82 13.46 -6.73
C ARG A 23 4.09 13.59 -5.90
N ASP A 24 5.12 12.82 -6.24
CA ASP A 24 6.40 12.83 -5.52
C ASP A 24 7.11 14.19 -5.67
N GLN A 25 6.96 14.88 -6.81
CA GLN A 25 7.45 16.25 -7.01
C GLN A 25 6.59 17.32 -6.31
N TYR A 26 5.27 17.10 -6.19
CA TYR A 26 4.35 18.07 -5.57
C TYR A 26 4.49 18.16 -4.04
N LEU A 27 4.70 17.03 -3.36
CA LEU A 27 4.81 16.97 -1.90
C LEU A 27 5.91 17.87 -1.30
N PRO A 28 7.17 17.85 -1.79
CA PRO A 28 8.22 18.70 -1.24
C PRO A 28 7.94 20.20 -1.48
N LEU A 29 7.36 20.57 -2.63
CA LEU A 29 6.99 21.96 -2.90
C LEU A 29 5.94 22.47 -1.90
N MET A 30 4.97 21.64 -1.54
CA MET A 30 3.99 21.98 -0.51
C MET A 30 4.62 22.04 0.89
N ALA A 31 5.59 21.17 1.19
CA ALA A 31 6.33 21.20 2.46
C ALA A 31 7.20 22.47 2.61
N GLN A 32 7.71 23.00 1.50
CA GLN A 32 8.43 24.28 1.44
C GLN A 32 7.50 25.51 1.56
N GLY A 33 6.18 25.31 1.70
CA GLY A 33 5.22 26.40 1.86
C GLY A 33 4.79 27.07 0.55
N LEU A 34 5.15 26.51 -0.61
CA LEU A 34 4.70 27.07 -1.89
C LEU A 34 3.17 27.01 -1.99
N SER A 35 2.59 28.02 -2.64
CA SER A 35 1.16 28.01 -2.94
C SER A 35 0.83 26.86 -3.90
N ASN A 36 -0.38 26.29 -3.75
CA ASN A 36 -0.84 25.19 -4.60
C ASN A 36 -0.77 25.53 -6.11
N SER A 37 -1.00 26.79 -6.48
CA SER A 37 -0.90 27.25 -7.86
C SER A 37 0.55 27.23 -8.38
N ALA A 38 1.52 27.63 -7.56
CA ALA A 38 2.94 27.57 -7.92
C ALA A 38 3.43 26.13 -8.03
N ALA A 39 3.10 25.29 -7.03
CA ALA A 39 3.43 23.87 -7.05
C ALA A 39 2.83 23.14 -8.27
N CYS A 40 1.59 23.47 -8.66
CA CYS A 40 0.99 22.90 -9.86
C CYS A 40 1.68 23.32 -11.17
N ARG A 41 2.17 24.57 -11.25
CA ARG A 41 2.93 25.05 -12.42
C ARG A 41 4.25 24.29 -12.55
N GLU A 42 4.98 24.16 -11.44
CA GLU A 42 6.28 23.47 -11.39
C GLU A 42 6.16 21.99 -11.80
N VAL A 43 5.14 21.29 -11.30
CA VAL A 43 4.91 19.86 -11.57
C VAL A 43 4.22 19.61 -12.93
N GLY A 44 3.78 20.67 -13.62
CA GLY A 44 3.01 20.55 -14.86
C GLY A 44 1.67 19.83 -14.65
N THR A 45 0.91 20.24 -13.62
CA THR A 45 -0.43 19.72 -13.29
C THR A 45 -1.48 20.82 -13.29
N ASN A 46 -2.74 20.45 -13.53
CA ASN A 46 -3.86 21.39 -13.45
C ASN A 46 -4.14 21.76 -11.98
N ARG A 47 -4.42 23.05 -11.70
CA ARG A 47 -4.82 23.56 -10.37
C ARG A 47 -5.93 22.75 -9.71
N LYS A 48 -6.93 22.28 -10.47
CA LYS A 48 -8.02 21.42 -9.98
C LYS A 48 -7.50 20.05 -9.48
N THR A 49 -6.46 19.54 -10.10
CA THR A 49 -5.76 18.31 -9.67
C THR A 49 -4.99 18.55 -8.37
N GLY A 50 -4.27 19.68 -8.25
CA GLY A 50 -3.60 20.05 -7.00
C GLY A 50 -4.55 20.24 -5.82
N ASN A 51 -5.69 20.92 -6.03
CA ASN A 51 -6.71 21.06 -4.97
C ASN A 51 -7.27 19.71 -4.51
N ARG A 52 -7.49 18.76 -5.44
CA ARG A 52 -7.89 17.38 -5.10
C ARG A 52 -6.80 16.64 -4.33
N TRP A 53 -5.52 16.92 -4.59
CA TRP A 53 -4.41 16.31 -3.85
C TRP A 53 -4.27 16.90 -2.45
N ARG A 54 -4.51 18.21 -2.29
CA ARG A 54 -4.39 18.93 -1.02
C ARG A 54 -5.54 18.71 -0.04
N TYR A 55 -6.77 18.66 -0.54
CA TYR A 55 -7.97 18.55 0.31
C TYR A 55 -8.67 17.19 0.18
N GLY A 56 -8.24 16.34 -0.76
CA GLY A 56 -8.96 15.14 -1.11
C GLY A 56 -10.20 15.43 -1.95
N ARG A 57 -11.02 14.41 -2.17
CA ARG A 57 -12.35 14.55 -2.80
C ARG A 57 -13.28 13.45 -2.35
N LYS A 58 -14.58 13.76 -2.32
CA LYS A 58 -15.65 12.78 -2.19
C LYS A 58 -16.36 12.65 -3.53
N VAL A 59 -16.69 11.42 -3.92
CA VAL A 59 -17.43 11.14 -5.16
C VAL A 59 -18.53 10.17 -4.83
N VAL A 60 -19.78 10.54 -5.07
CA VAL A 60 -20.90 9.63 -4.96
C VAL A 60 -21.14 9.02 -6.35
N ASP A 61 -21.15 7.70 -6.43
CA ASP A 61 -21.45 6.99 -7.67
C ASP A 61 -22.96 7.06 -7.97
N ARG A 62 -23.36 6.74 -9.21
CA ARG A 62 -24.78 6.71 -9.63
C ARG A 62 -25.61 5.72 -8.78
N SER A 63 -24.94 4.73 -8.20
CA SER A 63 -25.51 3.76 -7.26
C SER A 63 -25.64 4.25 -5.81
N GLY A 64 -25.29 5.51 -5.52
CA GLY A 64 -25.32 6.10 -4.18
C GLY A 64 -24.11 5.77 -3.30
N ARG A 65 -23.13 5.01 -3.80
CA ARG A 65 -21.93 4.65 -3.04
C ARG A 65 -20.94 5.81 -2.96
N GLU A 66 -20.55 6.19 -1.74
CA GLU A 66 -19.56 7.24 -1.50
C GLU A 66 -18.12 6.69 -1.60
N HIS A 67 -17.32 7.30 -2.47
CA HIS A 67 -15.89 7.08 -2.60
C HIS A 67 -15.12 8.29 -2.05
N VAL A 68 -14.46 8.09 -0.91
CA VAL A 68 -13.61 9.10 -0.27
C VAL A 68 -12.16 8.91 -0.72
N TYR A 69 -11.59 9.94 -1.33
CA TYR A 69 -10.18 10.01 -1.70
C TYR A 69 -9.48 10.98 -0.74
N PRO A 70 -8.67 10.48 0.22
CA PRO A 70 -7.99 11.34 1.17
C PRO A 70 -6.93 12.22 0.49
N PRO A 71 -6.58 13.36 1.09
CA PRO A 71 -5.49 14.18 0.60
C PRO A 71 -4.16 13.43 0.67
N ILE A 72 -3.29 13.70 -0.30
CA ILE A 72 -1.97 13.08 -0.41
C ILE A 72 -0.99 13.69 0.60
N THR A 73 -1.27 14.93 1.02
CA THR A 73 -0.49 15.66 2.04
C THR A 73 -0.75 15.16 3.46
N LYS A 74 -1.83 14.40 3.69
CA LYS A 74 -2.01 13.72 4.98
C LYS A 74 -1.13 12.47 4.94
N GLU A 75 -0.29 12.29 5.96
CA GLU A 75 0.40 11.02 6.18
C GLU A 75 -0.62 9.90 6.04
N ARG A 76 -0.34 8.91 5.18
CA ARG A 76 -1.20 7.74 5.14
C ARG A 76 -1.13 7.12 6.52
N ASP A 77 -2.28 6.95 7.18
CA ASP A 77 -2.41 6.02 8.29
C ASP A 77 -2.01 4.62 7.80
N THR A 78 -0.71 4.32 7.84
CA THR A 78 -0.16 3.01 7.55
C THR A 78 -0.37 2.05 8.72
N GLY A 79 -0.84 2.55 9.87
CA GLY A 79 -1.04 1.79 11.11
C GLY A 79 -2.22 0.82 11.06
N ALA A 80 -3.29 1.15 10.33
CA ALA A 80 -4.45 0.28 10.23
C ALA A 80 -4.25 -0.80 9.15
N SER A 81 -3.41 -1.79 9.44
CA SER A 81 -3.44 -3.02 8.64
C SER A 81 -4.84 -3.61 8.75
N SER A 82 -5.51 -3.85 7.61
CA SER A 82 -6.81 -4.53 7.54
C SER A 82 -6.91 -5.65 8.59
N PRO A 83 -8.08 -5.92 9.20
CA PRO A 83 -8.25 -7.00 10.19
C PRO A 83 -7.72 -8.36 9.72
N ARG A 84 -7.60 -8.56 8.40
CA ARG A 84 -6.98 -9.75 7.81
C ARG A 84 -5.50 -9.94 8.15
N PHE A 85 -4.78 -8.89 8.48
CA PHE A 85 -3.34 -8.89 8.64
C PHE A 85 -2.92 -8.43 10.03
N LEU A 86 -1.75 -8.93 10.47
CA LEU A 86 -1.09 -8.45 11.67
C LEU A 86 -0.39 -7.12 11.40
N SER A 87 -0.60 -6.15 12.28
CA SER A 87 0.10 -4.87 12.29
C SER A 87 1.55 -5.03 12.77
N GLU A 88 2.34 -3.96 12.66
CA GLU A 88 3.70 -3.95 13.20
C GLU A 88 3.69 -3.99 14.73
N ASP A 89 2.78 -3.25 15.37
CA ASP A 89 2.61 -3.23 16.82
C ASP A 89 2.23 -4.61 17.37
N GLU A 90 1.29 -5.31 16.71
CA GLU A 90 0.93 -6.68 17.08
C GLU A 90 2.14 -7.61 16.99
N ARG A 91 3.05 -7.41 16.02
CA ARG A 91 4.28 -8.20 15.89
C ARG A 91 5.26 -7.91 17.01
N ILE A 92 5.37 -6.65 17.44
CA ILE A 92 6.20 -6.25 18.60
C ILE A 92 5.68 -6.95 19.86
N VAL A 93 4.36 -6.89 20.11
CA VAL A 93 3.74 -7.58 21.25
C VAL A 93 3.96 -9.09 21.18
N ILE A 94 3.81 -9.73 20.01
CA ILE A 94 4.15 -11.15 19.84
C ILE A 94 5.61 -11.42 20.26
N ALA A 95 6.55 -10.57 19.87
CA ALA A 95 7.96 -10.75 20.21
C ALA A 95 8.20 -10.70 21.73
N ASP A 96 7.60 -9.74 22.41
CA ASP A 96 7.76 -9.56 23.85
C ASP A 96 7.10 -10.69 24.65
N LEU A 97 5.90 -11.12 24.25
CA LEU A 97 5.21 -12.23 24.90
C LEU A 97 5.91 -13.58 24.65
N LEU A 98 6.55 -13.77 23.50
CA LEU A 98 7.40 -14.93 23.25
C LEU A 98 8.66 -14.92 24.12
N ARG A 99 9.28 -13.74 24.35
CA ARG A 99 10.40 -13.58 25.28
C ARG A 99 9.98 -13.89 26.72
N ALA A 100 8.77 -13.51 27.09
CA ALA A 100 8.12 -13.88 28.35
C ALA A 100 7.67 -15.36 28.42
N LYS A 101 8.03 -16.18 27.41
CA LYS A 101 7.70 -17.62 27.32
C LYS A 101 6.20 -17.94 27.37
N LYS A 102 5.32 -17.00 27.01
CA LYS A 102 3.89 -17.28 26.89
C LYS A 102 3.62 -18.25 25.74
N SER A 103 2.61 -19.10 25.90
CA SER A 103 2.18 -20.02 24.85
C SER A 103 1.51 -19.26 23.68
N LEU A 104 1.59 -19.81 22.47
CA LEU A 104 0.96 -19.20 21.29
C LEU A 104 -0.55 -18.96 21.46
N ARG A 105 -1.24 -19.83 22.21
CA ARG A 105 -2.66 -19.69 22.55
C ARG A 105 -2.92 -18.54 23.53
N ALA A 106 -2.02 -18.30 24.49
CA ALA A 106 -2.12 -17.16 25.40
C ALA A 106 -1.93 -15.84 24.64
N ILE A 107 -0.91 -15.77 23.78
CA ILE A 107 -0.63 -14.62 22.91
C ILE A 107 -1.83 -14.30 22.02
N ALA A 108 -2.42 -15.32 21.40
CA ALA A 108 -3.58 -15.17 20.54
C ALA A 108 -4.79 -14.59 21.29
N ARG A 109 -5.07 -15.05 22.51
CA ARG A 109 -6.15 -14.50 23.36
C ARG A 109 -5.90 -13.04 23.72
N GLU A 110 -4.66 -12.69 24.07
CA GLU A 110 -4.27 -11.33 24.46
C GLU A 110 -4.44 -10.32 23.31
N LEU A 111 -4.16 -10.76 22.07
CA LEU A 111 -4.32 -9.95 20.87
C LEU A 111 -5.72 -10.04 20.23
N GLY A 112 -6.63 -10.86 20.77
CA GLY A 112 -7.93 -11.12 20.15
C GLY A 112 -7.83 -11.75 18.76
N ARG A 113 -6.78 -12.55 18.51
CA ARG A 113 -6.50 -13.19 17.22
C ARG A 113 -6.69 -14.70 17.29
N ASP A 114 -6.88 -15.31 16.11
CA ASP A 114 -6.93 -16.77 15.99
C ASP A 114 -5.54 -17.39 16.29
N PRO A 115 -5.44 -18.46 17.11
CA PRO A 115 -4.18 -19.11 17.43
C PRO A 115 -3.41 -19.62 16.21
N ALA A 116 -4.10 -20.04 15.13
CA ALA A 116 -3.43 -20.46 13.91
C ALA A 116 -2.84 -19.28 13.13
N THR A 117 -3.36 -18.06 13.31
CA THR A 117 -2.73 -16.84 12.77
C THR A 117 -1.38 -16.58 13.42
N ILE A 118 -1.33 -16.59 14.75
CA ILE A 118 -0.08 -16.39 15.52
C ILE A 118 0.91 -17.52 15.24
N SER A 119 0.45 -18.77 15.23
CA SER A 119 1.32 -19.92 14.93
C SER A 119 1.95 -19.84 13.54
N ARG A 120 1.17 -19.54 12.50
CA ARG A 120 1.69 -19.38 11.14
C ARG A 120 2.63 -18.19 11.03
N GLU A 121 2.34 -17.09 11.73
CA GLU A 121 3.19 -15.90 11.77
C GLU A 121 4.58 -16.23 12.34
N VAL A 122 4.61 -16.80 13.56
CA VAL A 122 5.87 -17.16 14.24
C VAL A 122 6.63 -18.18 13.42
N ARG A 123 5.98 -19.26 12.95
CA ARG A 123 6.63 -20.32 12.15
C ARG A 123 7.31 -19.77 10.88
N ARG A 124 6.69 -18.81 10.19
CA ARG A 124 7.20 -18.26 8.92
C ARG A 124 8.33 -17.25 9.08
N ASN A 125 8.45 -16.63 10.25
CA ASN A 125 9.35 -15.50 10.47
C ASN A 125 10.34 -15.69 11.64
N ARG A 126 10.32 -16.87 12.29
CA ARG A 126 11.36 -17.29 13.22
C ARG A 126 12.69 -17.47 12.50
N ASP A 127 13.77 -17.00 13.11
CA ASP A 127 15.12 -17.22 12.61
C ASP A 127 15.49 -18.71 12.73
N PRO A 128 15.85 -19.40 11.63
CA PRO A 128 16.27 -20.79 11.66
C PRO A 128 17.54 -21.04 12.49
N ARG A 129 18.45 -20.07 12.59
CA ARG A 129 19.73 -20.24 13.29
C ARG A 129 19.60 -19.98 14.79
N THR A 130 18.91 -18.91 15.17
CA THR A 130 18.81 -18.48 16.57
C THR A 130 17.50 -18.86 17.24
N GLY A 131 16.49 -19.25 16.46
CA GLY A 131 15.13 -19.49 16.97
C GLY A 131 14.43 -18.23 17.48
N LYS A 132 15.02 -17.04 17.30
CA LYS A 132 14.42 -15.78 17.76
C LYS A 132 13.39 -15.28 16.75
N TYR A 133 12.36 -14.60 17.26
CA TYR A 133 11.37 -13.91 16.44
C TYR A 133 11.75 -12.43 16.33
N HIS A 134 11.91 -11.94 15.10
CA HIS A 134 12.30 -10.56 14.81
C HIS A 134 11.15 -9.79 14.17
N PRO A 135 10.43 -8.92 14.91
CA PRO A 135 9.19 -8.30 14.44
C PRO A 135 9.39 -7.41 13.21
N PHE A 136 10.43 -6.56 13.21
CA PHE A 136 10.74 -5.67 12.08
C PHE A 136 11.13 -6.43 10.81
N GLN A 137 11.88 -7.54 10.94
CA GLN A 137 12.18 -8.40 9.78
C GLN A 137 10.93 -9.08 9.25
N ALA A 138 10.05 -9.54 10.14
CA ALA A 138 8.78 -10.16 9.78
C ALA A 138 7.87 -9.18 9.03
N GLN A 139 7.83 -7.91 9.45
CA GLN A 139 7.10 -6.85 8.77
C GLN A 139 7.67 -6.57 7.38
N ARG A 140 9.00 -6.36 7.26
CA ARG A 140 9.67 -6.15 5.97
C ARG A 140 9.41 -7.30 4.99
N ARG A 141 9.55 -8.56 5.45
CA ARG A 141 9.26 -9.76 4.63
C ARG A 141 7.81 -9.79 4.17
N THR A 142 6.88 -9.41 5.05
CA THR A 142 5.45 -9.36 4.71
C THR A 142 5.16 -8.29 3.67
N ALA A 143 5.75 -7.09 3.81
CA ALA A 143 5.61 -6.02 2.82
C ALA A 143 6.13 -6.44 1.44
N VAL A 144 7.30 -7.08 1.37
CA VAL A 144 7.87 -7.60 0.11
C VAL A 144 6.97 -8.66 -0.53
N ARG A 145 6.46 -9.62 0.25
CA ARG A 145 5.53 -10.66 -0.25
C ARG A 145 4.25 -10.05 -0.81
N ARG A 146 3.70 -9.02 -0.15
CA ARG A 146 2.51 -8.29 -0.64
C ARG A 146 2.78 -7.53 -1.94
N ALA A 147 3.95 -6.92 -2.08
CA ALA A 147 4.32 -6.22 -3.31
C ALA A 147 4.38 -7.17 -4.52
N ARG A 148 4.81 -8.43 -4.30
CA ARG A 148 4.96 -9.45 -5.35
C ARG A 148 3.64 -10.05 -5.84
N SER A 149 2.53 -9.96 -5.11
CA SER A 149 1.29 -10.71 -5.41
C SER A 149 0.42 -10.14 -6.56
N LYS A 150 1.03 -9.60 -7.63
CA LYS A 150 0.32 -8.93 -8.74
C LYS A 150 0.25 -9.72 -10.05
N GLU A 151 0.51 -11.02 -10.04
CA GLU A 151 0.30 -11.84 -11.23
C GLU A 151 -0.90 -12.76 -11.02
N VAL A 152 -2.09 -12.27 -11.37
CA VAL A 152 -3.27 -13.11 -11.53
C VAL A 152 -3.72 -12.98 -12.99
N LYS A 153 -3.24 -13.91 -13.83
CA LYS A 153 -3.83 -14.18 -15.15
C LYS A 153 -4.57 -15.52 -15.06
N ILE A 154 -5.76 -15.52 -14.48
CA ILE A 154 -6.68 -16.66 -14.63
C ILE A 154 -7.30 -16.50 -16.02
N ARG A 155 -6.78 -17.23 -17.01
CA ARG A 155 -7.47 -17.47 -18.27
C ARG A 155 -8.46 -18.61 -17.99
N ARG A 156 -9.74 -18.29 -17.74
CA ARG A 156 -10.79 -19.31 -17.77
C ARG A 156 -10.88 -19.83 -19.20
N ALA A 157 -10.33 -21.00 -19.47
CA ALA A 157 -10.71 -21.77 -20.65
C ALA A 157 -12.15 -22.25 -20.40
N ARG A 158 -13.08 -21.86 -21.27
CA ARG A 158 -14.40 -22.50 -21.33
C ARG A 158 -14.21 -23.78 -22.12
N SER A 159 -14.73 -24.87 -21.55
CA SER A 159 -14.95 -26.16 -22.21
C SER A 159 -15.86 -26.02 -23.41
#